data_AF-A0AA43GZV6-F1
#
_entry.id   AF-A0AA43GZV6-F1
#
_cell.length_a   1.000
_cell.length_b   1.000
_cell.length_c   1.000
_cell.angle_alpha   90.00
_cell.angle_beta   90.00
_cell.angle_gamma   90.00
#
_symmetry.space_group_name_H-M   'P 1'
#
loop_
_entity.id
_entity.type
_entity.pdbx_description
1 polymer ?
#
loop_
_entity_poly.entity_id
_entity_poly.type
_entity_poly.pdbx_seq_one_letter_code
_entity_poly.pdbx_strand_id
1 'polypeptide(L)' 'MRAYSIDLREKIVKAYEEEDTSIRKVAARFGVAKSFVQKLLTMNRMQGRVQPKK' A
#
# COMPACT_ATOMS: atom_id res chain seq x y z
N MET A 1 -11.75 -13.88 3.85
CA MET A 1 -11.04 -12.63 4.22
C MET A 1 -11.49 -11.53 3.27
N ARG A 2 -12.09 -10.44 3.75
CA ARG A 2 -12.52 -9.33 2.88
C ARG A 2 -11.28 -8.56 2.43
N ALA A 3 -11.19 -8.22 1.15
CA ALA A 3 -10.11 -7.38 0.67
C ALA A 3 -10.20 -6.00 1.35
N TYR A 4 -9.06 -5.45 1.79
CA TYR A 4 -9.00 -4.04 2.20
C TYR A 4 -9.58 -3.15 1.10
N SER A 5 -10.34 -2.13 1.52
CA SER A 5 -10.93 -1.13 0.63
C SER A 5 -9.86 -0.52 -0.27
N ILE A 6 -10.27 -0.16 -1.49
CA ILE A 6 -9.38 0.49 -2.48
C ILE A 6 -8.83 1.79 -1.89
N ASP A 7 -9.66 2.53 -1.16
CA ASP A 7 -9.28 3.77 -0.46
C ASP A 7 -8.10 3.58 0.50
N LEU A 8 -8.04 2.47 1.25
CA LEU A 8 -6.94 2.22 2.17
C LEU A 8 -5.63 1.98 1.39
N ARG A 9 -5.72 1.26 0.28
CA ARG A 9 -4.57 0.92 -0.57
C ARG A 9 -3.99 2.17 -1.23
N GLU A 10 -4.84 3.04 -1.75
CA GLU A 10 -4.44 4.31 -2.35
C GLU A 10 -3.81 5.24 -1.31
N LYS A 11 -4.38 5.34 -0.10
CA LYS A 11 -3.79 6.12 1.00
C LYS A 11 -2.41 5.62 1.40
N ILE A 12 -2.19 4.30 1.45
CA ILE A 12 -0.88 3.70 1.77
C ILE A 12 0.18 4.08 0.73
N VAL A 13 -0.17 3.99 -0.55
CA VAL A 13 0.75 4.30 -1.65
C VAL A 13 1.07 5.79 -1.68
N LYS A 14 0.04 6.63 -1.55
CA LYS A 14 0.19 8.08 -1.49
C LYS A 14 1.06 8.52 -0.32
N ALA A 15 0.85 7.95 0.87
CA ALA A 15 1.69 8.24 2.04
C ALA A 15 3.16 7.81 1.84
N TYR A 16 3.41 6.74 1.09
CA TYR A 16 4.77 6.33 0.75
C TYR A 16 5.44 7.29 -0.26
N GLU A 17 4.68 7.76 -1.25
CA GLU A 17 5.16 8.67 -2.30
C GLU A 17 5.36 10.12 -1.79
N GLU A 18 4.49 10.61 -0.90
CA GLU A 18 4.53 11.99 -0.40
C GLU A 18 5.51 12.21 0.76
N GLU A 19 5.70 11.24 1.66
CA GLU A 19 6.46 11.45 2.91
C GLU A 19 7.92 10.95 2.87
N ASP A 20 8.43 10.51 1.72
CA ASP A 20 9.77 9.90 1.55
C ASP A 20 10.11 8.92 2.69
N THR A 21 9.12 8.11 3.05
CA THR A 21 9.11 7.34 4.30
C THR A 21 9.34 5.86 4.01
N SER A 22 9.87 5.14 4.99
CA SER A 22 10.14 3.71 4.81
C SER A 22 8.86 2.86 4.87
N ILE A 23 8.85 1.74 4.16
CA ILE A 23 7.77 0.73 4.17
C ILE A 23 7.34 0.35 5.60
N ARG A 24 8.30 0.25 6.53
CA ARG A 24 8.00 -0.08 7.95
C ARG A 24 7.25 1.04 8.66
N LYS A 25 7.59 2.31 8.41
CA LYS A 25 6.91 3.47 9.00
C LYS A 25 5.46 3.55 8.49
N VAL A 26 5.26 3.36 7.19
CA VAL A 26 3.92 3.31 6.58
C VAL A 26 3.11 2.15 7.19
N ALA A 27 3.70 0.96 7.27
CA ALA A 27 3.05 -0.21 7.85
C ALA A 27 2.59 0.05 9.30
N ALA A 28 3.44 0.65 10.14
CA ALA A 28 3.10 1.00 11.52
C ALA A 28 1.98 2.06 11.58
N ARG A 29 2.05 3.11 10.74
CA ARG A 29 1.05 4.19 10.70
C ARG A 29 -0.35 3.68 10.34
N PHE A 30 -0.44 2.77 9.38
CA PHE A 30 -1.71 2.22 8.91
C PHE A 30 -2.12 0.93 9.65
N GLY A 31 -1.33 0.44 10.60
CA GLY A 31 -1.60 -0.79 11.33
C GLY A 31 -1.64 -2.05 10.46
N VAL A 32 -0.90 -2.05 9.34
CA VAL A 32 -0.86 -3.16 8.38
C VAL A 32 0.49 -3.87 8.39
N ALA A 33 0.52 -5.10 7.89
CA ALA A 33 1.77 -5.84 7.75
C ALA A 33 2.71 -5.20 6.71
N LYS A 34 4.03 -5.21 6.97
CA LYS A 34 5.04 -4.72 6.02
C LYS A 34 4.95 -5.42 4.65
N SER A 35 4.61 -6.71 4.63
CA SER A 35 4.47 -7.51 3.42
C SER A 35 3.30 -7.05 2.56
N PHE A 36 2.24 -6.54 3.18
CA PHE A 36 1.10 -5.96 2.48
C PHE A 36 1.47 -4.66 1.78
N VAL A 37 2.15 -3.76 2.49
CA VAL A 37 2.66 -2.50 1.91
C VAL A 37 3.64 -2.77 0.78
N GLN A 38 4.59 -3.68 0.98
CA GLN A 38 5.56 -4.06 -0.05
C GLN A 38 4.85 -4.61 -1.31
N LYS A 39 3.87 -5.49 -1.14
CA LYS A 39 3.07 -6.03 -2.25
C LYS A 39 2.32 -4.92 -3.00
N LEU A 40 1.72 -3.97 -2.28
CA LEU A 40 1.04 -2.81 -2.85
C LEU A 40 1.98 -1.95 -3.70
N LEU A 41 3.16 -1.64 -3.18
CA LEU A 41 4.15 -0.82 -3.90
C LEU A 41 4.69 -1.53 -5.13
N THR A 42 4.94 -2.84 -5.04
CA THR A 42 5.35 -3.64 -6.21
C THR A 42 4.25 -3.67 -7.26
N MET A 43 2.98 -3.84 -6.86
CA MET A 43 1.84 -3.76 -7.79
C MET A 43 1.73 -2.36 -8.43
N ASN A 44 1.90 -1.29 -7.64
CA ASN A 44 1.87 0.08 -8.15
C ASN A 44 2.98 0.32 -9.18
N ARG A 45 4.21 -0.11 -8.90
CA ARG A 45 5.35 0.03 -9.83
C ARG A 45 5.18 -0.78 -11.12
N MET A 46 4.65 -2.00 -11.03
CA MET A 46 4.54 -2.88 -12.21
C MET A 46 3.30 -2.62 -13.06
N GLN A 47 2.18 -2.22 -12.47
CA GLN A 47 0.89 -2.13 -13.15
C GLN A 47 0.30 -0.71 -13.17
N GLY A 48 0.88 0.23 -12.42
CA GLY A 48 0.30 1.56 -12.19
C GLY A 48 -1.05 1.50 -11.47
N ARG A 49 -1.39 0.36 -10.87
CA ARG A 49 -2.69 0.11 -10.23
C ARG A 49 -2.52 -0.69 -8.94
N VAL A 50 -3.16 -0.21 -7.88
CA VAL A 50 -3.22 -0.84 -6.55
C VAL A 50 -4.52 -1.60 -6.29
N GLN A 51 -5.41 -1.63 -7.28
CA GLN A 51 -6.68 -2.35 -7.20
C GLN A 51 -6.46 -3.87 -7.18
N PRO A 52 -7.26 -4.61 -6.40
CA PRO A 52 -7.26 -6.07 -6.47
C PRO A 52 -7.67 -6.51 -7.88
N LYS A 53 -6.90 -7.42 -8.49
CA LYS A 53 -7.41 -8.19 -9.63
C LYS A 53 -8.63 -8.96 -9.12
N LYS A 54 -9.79 -8.67 -9.72
CA LYS A 54 -11.05 -9.39 -9.48
C LYS A 54 -10.86 -10.88 -9.68
#